data_AF-A0A2H6LNC2-F1
#
_entry.id   AF-A0A2H6LNC2-F1
#
_cell.length_a   1.000
_cell.length_b   1.000
_cell.length_c   1.000
_cell.angle_alpha   90.00
_cell.angle_beta   90.00
_cell.angle_gamma   90.00
#
_symmetry.space_group_name_H-M   'P 1'
#
loop_
_entity.id
_entity.type
_entity.pdbx_description
1 polymer ?
#
loop_
_entity_poly.entity_id
_entity_poly.type
_entity_poly.pdbx_seq_one_letter_code
_entity_poly.pdbx_strand_id
1 'polypeptide(L)'
;MEKGRTSIPQPQDVISVVESDPRVVIYPLDQDVIKMTISLSIINEMHDKQIVATALVLATQGNVVQLLTCDQNITASALLATVW
;
A
#
# COMPACT_ATOMS: atom_id res chain seq x y z
N MET A 1 -14.54 -20.36 7.58
CA MET A 1 -14.24 -18.93 7.44
C MET A 1 -14.93 -18.42 6.19
N GLU A 2 -15.71 -17.34 6.28
CA GLU A 2 -16.35 -16.73 5.11
C GLU A 2 -15.34 -15.92 4.29
N LYS A 3 -15.61 -15.76 2.99
CA LYS A 3 -14.79 -14.95 2.09
C LYS A 3 -14.67 -13.52 2.65
N GLY A 4 -13.45 -13.04 2.85
CA GLY A 4 -13.17 -11.71 3.41
C GLY A 4 -13.09 -11.63 4.93
N ARG A 5 -13.21 -12.77 5.65
CA ARG A 5 -13.00 -12.81 7.11
C ARG A 5 -11.65 -13.46 7.44
N THR A 6 -10.95 -12.87 8.41
CA THR A 6 -9.72 -13.39 8.99
C THR A 6 -10.02 -14.17 10.27
N SER A 7 -9.21 -15.19 10.59
CA SER A 7 -9.27 -15.94 11.84
C SER A 7 -8.53 -15.23 12.97
N ILE A 8 -7.93 -14.08 12.67
CA ILE A 8 -7.20 -13.25 13.62
C ILE A 8 -8.22 -12.59 14.54
N PRO A 9 -8.20 -12.90 15.86
CA PRO A 9 -9.29 -12.55 16.75
C PRO A 9 -9.27 -11.07 17.14
N GLN A 10 -8.10 -10.42 17.11
CA GLN A 10 -7.96 -9.02 17.48
C GLN A 10 -6.94 -8.27 16.60
N PRO A 11 -7.15 -6.96 16.33
CA PRO A 11 -6.22 -6.17 15.52
C PRO A 11 -4.76 -6.17 16.01
N GLN A 12 -4.52 -6.21 17.33
CA GLN A 12 -3.16 -6.24 17.88
C GLN A 12 -2.36 -7.47 17.47
N ASP A 13 -3.03 -8.59 17.18
CA ASP A 13 -2.36 -9.82 16.78
C ASP A 13 -1.77 -9.67 15.37
N VAL A 14 -2.44 -8.90 14.49
CA VAL A 14 -1.92 -8.55 13.16
C VAL A 14 -0.66 -7.71 13.32
N ILE A 15 -0.75 -6.65 14.12
CA ILE A 15 0.36 -5.70 14.30
C ILE A 15 1.58 -6.41 14.91
N SER A 16 1.38 -7.24 15.94
CA SER A 16 2.46 -7.98 16.60
C SER A 16 3.21 -8.92 15.64
N VAL A 17 2.49 -9.57 14.73
CA VAL A 17 3.10 -10.44 13.71
C VAL A 17 3.89 -9.62 12.68
N VAL A 18 3.34 -8.49 12.22
CA VAL A 18 4.01 -7.62 11.25
C VAL A 18 5.27 -7.00 11.85
N GLU A 19 5.20 -6.48 13.08
CA GLU A 19 6.32 -5.83 13.75
C GLU A 19 7.45 -6.80 14.13
N SER A 20 7.14 -8.09 14.32
CA SER A 20 8.15 -9.10 14.63
C SER A 20 8.85 -9.70 13.41
N ASP A 21 8.37 -9.44 12.19
CA ASP A 21 9.01 -9.89 10.95
C ASP A 21 10.02 -8.85 10.45
N PRO A 22 11.34 -9.11 10.52
CA PRO A 22 12.37 -8.14 10.10
C PRO A 22 12.37 -7.88 8.59
N ARG A 23 11.61 -8.63 7.80
CA ARG A 23 11.47 -8.44 6.35
C ARG A 23 10.40 -7.42 6.00
N VAL A 24 9.58 -7.00 6.98
CA VAL A 24 8.48 -6.05 6.78
C VAL A 24 8.82 -4.72 7.45
N VAL A 25 8.46 -3.63 6.79
CA VAL A 25 8.60 -2.27 7.31
C VAL A 25 7.25 -1.58 7.19
N ILE A 26 6.81 -0.96 8.28
CA ILE A 26 5.59 -0.15 8.31
C ILE A 26 5.95 1.28 7.94
N TYR A 27 5.37 1.78 6.84
CA TYR A 27 5.53 3.17 6.43
C TYR A 27 4.37 4.03 6.93
N PRO A 28 4.64 5.19 7.57
CA PRO A 28 3.60 6.07 8.04
C PRO A 28 2.92 6.82 6.88
N LEU A 29 1.64 7.15 7.06
CA LEU A 29 0.95 8.12 6.21
C LEU A 29 1.35 9.53 6.62
N ASP A 30 2.38 10.08 5.98
CA ASP A 30 2.93 11.40 6.29
C ASP A 30 2.48 12.50 5.30
N GLN A 31 2.98 13.71 5.52
CA GLN A 31 2.62 14.88 4.72
C GLN A 31 2.98 14.71 3.23
N ASP A 32 4.09 14.04 2.91
CA ASP A 32 4.53 13.90 1.53
C ASP A 32 3.72 12.83 0.80
N VAL A 33 3.31 11.76 1.50
CA VAL A 33 2.33 10.80 0.99
C VAL A 33 0.99 11.49 0.74
N ILE A 34 0.52 12.37 1.64
CA ILE A 34 -0.74 13.10 1.44
C ILE A 34 -0.67 14.03 0.22
N LYS A 35 0.44 14.78 0.06
CA LYS A 35 0.64 15.63 -1.13
C LYS A 35 0.63 14.80 -2.42
N MET A 36 1.34 13.67 -2.42
CA MET A 36 1.36 12.76 -3.57
C MET A 36 -0.05 12.22 -3.86
N THR A 37 -0.80 11.81 -2.83
CA THR A 37 -2.20 11.33 -2.93
C THR A 37 -3.10 12.33 -3.64
N ILE A 38 -2.98 13.64 -3.32
CA ILE A 38 -3.78 14.70 -3.96
C ILE A 38 -3.55 14.75 -5.47
N SER A 39 -2.34 14.43 -5.95
CA SER A 39 -2.01 14.45 -7.37
C SER A 39 -2.52 13.23 -8.16
N LEU A 40 -2.92 12.15 -7.48
CA LEU A 40 -3.36 10.90 -8.11
C LEU A 40 -4.85 10.93 -8.47
N SER A 41 -5.18 11.47 -9.63
CA SER A 41 -6.56 11.51 -10.15
C SER A 41 -7.00 10.24 -10.88
N ILE A 42 -6.05 9.41 -11.35
CA ILE A 42 -6.31 8.19 -12.15
C ILE A 42 -6.83 7.02 -11.30
N ILE A 43 -6.47 6.98 -10.02
CA ILE A 43 -6.99 6.00 -9.07
C ILE A 43 -8.29 6.57 -8.49
N ASN A 44 -9.32 5.76 -8.34
CA ASN A 44 -10.63 6.26 -7.90
C ASN A 44 -10.74 6.30 -6.37
N GLU A 45 -10.35 5.22 -5.70
CA GLU A 45 -10.52 5.05 -4.26
C GLU A 45 -9.42 5.74 -3.44
N MET A 46 -9.80 6.38 -2.33
CA MET A 46 -8.87 7.16 -1.51
C MET A 46 -7.77 6.30 -0.88
N HIS A 47 -8.14 5.11 -0.37
CA HIS A 47 -7.16 4.21 0.26
C HIS A 47 -6.15 3.68 -0.77
N ASP A 48 -6.61 3.36 -1.98
CA ASP A 48 -5.74 2.93 -3.08
C ASP A 48 -4.79 4.04 -3.51
N LYS A 49 -5.27 5.30 -3.57
CA LYS A 49 -4.40 6.45 -3.81
C LYS A 49 -3.29 6.54 -2.76
N GLN A 50 -3.61 6.36 -1.49
CA GLN A 50 -2.62 6.44 -0.41
C GLN A 50 -1.59 5.31 -0.50
N ILE A 51 -2.01 4.10 -0.87
CA ILE A 51 -1.10 2.96 -1.11
C ILE A 51 -0.14 3.27 -2.28
N VAL A 52 -0.67 3.71 -3.42
CA VAL A 52 0.12 4.05 -4.61
C VAL A 52 1.04 5.24 -4.34
N ALA A 53 0.53 6.27 -3.65
CA ALA A 53 1.29 7.45 -3.27
C ALA A 53 2.47 7.11 -2.36
N THR A 54 2.27 6.22 -1.38
CA THR A 54 3.35 5.75 -0.50
C THR A 54 4.47 5.11 -1.31
N ALA A 55 4.12 4.21 -2.23
CA ALA A 55 5.12 3.56 -3.07
C ALA A 55 5.83 4.55 -4.02
N LEU A 56 5.11 5.52 -4.59
CA LEU A 56 5.72 6.58 -5.42
C LEU A 56 6.68 7.47 -4.63
N VAL A 57 6.35 7.82 -3.39
CA VAL A 57 7.26 8.59 -2.51
C VAL A 57 8.53 7.79 -2.22
N LEU A 58 8.44 6.48 -1.99
CA LEU A 58 9.63 5.66 -1.82
C LEU A 58 10.47 5.57 -3.10
N ALA A 59 9.83 5.53 -4.27
CA ALA A 59 10.51 5.56 -5.55
C ALA A 59 11.30 6.87 -5.76
N THR A 60 10.73 8.03 -5.38
CA THR A 60 11.42 9.33 -5.51
C THR A 60 12.61 9.45 -4.56
N GLN A 61 12.63 8.67 -3.47
CA GLN A 61 13.77 8.53 -2.56
C GLN A 61 14.84 7.56 -3.06
N GLY A 62 14.68 6.98 -4.26
CA GLY A 62 15.65 6.09 -4.90
C GLY A 62 15.45 4.60 -4.60
N ASN A 63 14.35 4.21 -3.95
CA ASN A 63 14.04 2.80 -3.72
C ASN A 63 13.49 2.16 -5.00
N VAL A 64 13.85 0.89 -5.24
CA VAL A 64 13.19 0.06 -6.26
C VAL A 64 11.91 -0.49 -5.63
N VAL A 65 10.76 -0.08 -6.15
CA VAL A 65 9.44 -0.44 -5.59
C VAL A 65 8.57 -1.14 -6.63
N GLN A 66 7.78 -2.10 -6.16
CA GLN A 66 6.70 -2.74 -6.90
C GLN A 66 5.50 -2.88 -5.97
N LEU A 67 4.28 -2.78 -6.51
CA LEU A 67 3.05 -2.98 -5.73
C LEU A 67 2.54 -4.40 -5.90
N LEU A 68 2.41 -5.14 -4.79
CA LEU A 68 1.72 -6.43 -4.77
C LEU A 68 0.21 -6.17 -4.72
N THR A 69 -0.50 -6.35 -5.84
CA THR A 69 -1.94 -6.11 -5.93
C THR A 69 -2.60 -6.81 -7.11
N CYS A 70 -3.86 -7.23 -6.95
CA CYS A 70 -4.74 -7.67 -8.03
C CYS A 70 -5.77 -6.61 -8.44
N ASP A 71 -5.72 -5.43 -7.81
CA ASP A 71 -6.67 -4.37 -8.10
C ASP A 71 -6.49 -3.90 -9.55
N GLN A 72 -7.59 -3.91 -10.31
CA GLN A 72 -7.56 -3.59 -11.73
C GLN A 72 -7.37 -2.10 -11.98
N ASN A 73 -7.87 -1.21 -11.12
CA ASN A 73 -7.67 0.22 -11.28
C ASN A 73 -6.20 0.58 -11.04
N ILE A 74 -5.57 0.01 -10.02
CA ILE A 74 -4.13 0.19 -9.76
C ILE A 74 -3.31 -0.41 -10.91
N THR A 75 -3.58 -1.65 -11.29
CA THR A 75 -2.82 -2.35 -12.35
C THR A 75 -2.93 -1.63 -13.70
N ALA A 76 -4.14 -1.19 -14.07
CA ALA A 76 -4.35 -0.47 -15.32
C ALA A 76 -3.77 0.96 -15.33
N SER A 77 -3.51 1.55 -14.16
CA SER A 77 -2.96 2.91 -14.06
C SER A 77 -1.53 3.02 -14.60
N ALA A 78 -0.78 1.91 -14.58
CA ALA A 78 0.64 1.84 -14.96
C ALA A 78 1.54 2.87 -14.25
N LEU A 79 1.12 3.42 -13.10
CA LEU A 79 1.89 4.40 -12.33
C LEU A 79 3.14 3.77 -11.68
N LEU A 80 3.07 2.47 -11.39
CA LEU A 80 4.13 1.66 -10.80
C LEU A 80 4.07 0.26 -11.40
N ALA A 81 5.20 -0.44 -11.39
CA ALA A 81 5.20 -1.88 -11.68
C ALA A 81 4.39 -2.62 -10.61
N THR A 82 3.44 -3.45 -11.06
CA THR A 82 2.63 -4.30 -10.18
C THR A 82 3.02 -5.77 -10.33
N VAL A 83 2.89 -6.52 -9.24
CA VAL A 83 3.08 -7.96 -9.18
C VAL A 83 1.87 -8.60 -8.49
N TRP A 84 1.56 -9.86 -8.83
CA TRP A 84 0.49 -10.65 -8.23
C TRP A 84 0.89 -12.12 -8.07
#